data_AF-A0A970FGZ8-F1
#
_entry.id   AF-A0A970FGZ8-F1
#
_cell.length_a   1.000
_cell.length_b   1.000
_cell.length_c   1.000
_cell.angle_alpha   90.00
_cell.angle_beta   90.00
_cell.angle_gamma   90.00
#
_symmetry.space_group_name_H-M   'P 1'
#
loop_
_entity.id
_entity.type
_entity.pdbx_description
1 polymer ?
#
loop_
_entity_poly.entity_id
_entity_poly.type
_entity_poly.pdbx_seq_one_letter_code
_entity_poly.pdbx_strand_id
1 'polypeptide(L)' 'VVVGANAVVLEGVRIGRGAVVAAGSVVTVNVPPRTVVAGSPARVVKEVDGKTESKTAIVQDLRQLK' A
#
# COMPACT_ATOMS: atom_id res chain seq x y z
N VAL A 1 2.16 -2.67 -6.45
CA VAL A 1 1.87 -2.52 -5.01
C VAL A 1 2.55 -1.26 -4.57
N VAL A 2 1.88 -0.43 -3.76
CA VAL A 2 2.50 0.78 -3.19
C VAL A 2 2.66 0.55 -1.69
N VAL A 3 3.88 0.74 -1.19
CA VAL A 3 4.18 0.68 0.23
C VAL A 3 4.66 2.06 0.65
N GLY A 4 3.91 2.70 1.53
CA GLY A 4 4.24 4.03 2.05
C GLY A 4 5.54 4.00 2.85
N ALA A 5 6.18 5.17 2.95
CA ALA A 5 7.43 5.31 3.69
C ALA A 5 7.29 4.81 5.14
N ASN A 6 8.33 4.14 5.65
CA ASN A 6 8.38 3.59 7.00
C ASN A 6 7.24 2.60 7.36
N ALA A 7 6.60 1.97 6.37
CA ALA A 7 5.69 0.86 6.65
C ALA A 7 6.49 -0.43 6.93
N VAL A 8 6.02 -1.21 7.91
CA VAL A 8 6.58 -2.51 8.29
C VAL A 8 5.60 -3.60 7.84
N VAL A 9 6.08 -4.59 7.10
CA VAL A 9 5.31 -5.76 6.70
C VAL A 9 5.88 -6.97 7.43
N LEU A 10 5.06 -7.66 8.23
CA LEU A 10 5.52 -8.84 8.96
C LEU A 10 5.76 -10.03 8.02
N GLU A 11 6.62 -10.94 8.46
CA GLU A 11 6.93 -12.17 7.74
C GLU A 11 5.65 -12.98 7.43
N GLY A 12 5.61 -13.59 6.24
CA GLY A 12 4.48 -14.42 5.80
C GLY A 12 3.28 -13.64 5.26
N VAL A 13 3.25 -12.32 5.41
CA VAL A 13 2.17 -11.47 4.89
C VAL A 13 2.31 -11.28 3.37
N ARG A 14 1.21 -11.52 2.65
CA ARG A 14 1.07 -11.29 1.21
C ARG A 14 0.25 -10.04 0.94
N ILE A 15 0.75 -9.17 0.06
CA ILE A 15 0.06 -7.96 -0.37
C ILE A 15 -0.44 -8.14 -1.80
N GLY A 16 -1.75 -8.04 -1.97
CA GLY A 16 -2.43 -8.21 -3.25
C GLY A 16 -2.08 -7.14 -4.29
N ARG A 17 -2.28 -7.47 -5.56
CA ARG A 17 -2.03 -6.55 -6.68
C ARG A 17 -2.84 -5.27 -6.53
N GLY A 18 -2.19 -4.13 -6.76
CA GLY A 18 -2.83 -2.82 -6.67
C GLY A 18 -3.21 -2.39 -5.25
N ALA A 19 -2.84 -3.14 -4.21
CA ALA A 19 -3.02 -2.70 -2.84
C ALA A 19 -2.03 -1.58 -2.48
N VAL A 20 -2.45 -0.75 -1.53
CA VAL A 20 -1.71 0.40 -1.03
C VAL A 20 -1.59 0.31 0.50
N VAL A 21 -0.36 0.32 0.99
CA VAL A 21 -0.05 0.41 2.42
C VAL A 21 0.31 1.86 2.74
N ALA A 22 -0.37 2.48 3.70
CA ALA A 22 -0.07 3.84 4.12
C ALA A 22 1.30 3.95 4.83
N ALA A 23 1.88 5.14 4.82
CA ALA A 23 3.14 5.39 5.53
C ALA A 23 3.02 5.08 7.03
N GLY A 24 4.08 4.55 7.64
CA GLY A 24 4.11 4.21 9.07
C GLY A 24 3.20 3.06 9.51
N SER A 25 2.65 2.28 8.57
CA SER A 25 1.72 1.18 8.92
C SER A 25 2.45 -0.12 9.27
N VAL A 26 1.93 -0.89 10.22
CA VAL A 26 2.47 -2.21 10.60
C VAL A 26 1.50 -3.30 10.14
N VAL A 27 1.81 -3.95 9.03
CA VAL A 27 0.96 -4.94 8.38
C VAL A 27 1.18 -6.31 9.00
N THR A 28 0.18 -6.78 9.76
CA THR A 28 0.22 -8.06 10.48
C THR A 28 -0.63 -9.16 9.84
N VAL A 29 -1.40 -8.85 8.79
CA VAL A 29 -2.31 -9.79 8.11
C VAL A 29 -2.27 -9.58 6.59
N ASN A 30 -2.62 -10.62 5.83
CA ASN A 30 -2.69 -10.57 4.37
C ASN A 30 -3.61 -9.45 3.88
N VAL A 31 -3.17 -8.75 2.84
CA VAL A 31 -3.89 -7.60 2.28
C VAL A 31 -4.49 -8.00 0.94
N PRO A 32 -5.83 -7.95 0.78
CA PRO A 32 -6.48 -8.28 -0.49
C PRO A 32 -6.06 -7.35 -1.65
N PRO A 33 -6.17 -7.79 -2.92
CA PRO A 33 -5.96 -6.91 -4.06
C PRO A 33 -6.86 -5.67 -4.03
N ARG A 34 -6.39 -4.56 -4.59
CA ARG A 34 -7.13 -3.29 -4.66
C ARG A 34 -7.70 -2.78 -3.32
N THR A 35 -7.00 -3.03 -2.20
CA THR A 35 -7.36 -2.46 -0.89
C THR A 35 -6.32 -1.48 -0.37
N VAL A 36 -6.75 -0.55 0.47
CA VAL A 36 -5.89 0.39 1.18
C VAL A 36 -5.87 0.03 2.66
N VAL A 37 -4.68 -0.21 3.21
CA VAL A 37 -4.48 -0.49 4.64
C VAL A 37 -3.67 0.61 5.31
N ALA A 38 -4.02 0.93 6.56
CA ALA A 38 -3.28 1.90 7.37
C ALA A 38 -3.30 1.55 8.86
N GLY A 39 -2.33 2.10 9.60
CA GLY A 39 -2.25 2.02 11.07
C GLY A 39 -1.31 0.93 11.58
N SER A 40 -1.20 0.86 12.91
CA SER A 40 -0.39 -0.14 13.62
C SER A 40 -1.21 -0.69 14.81
N PRO A 41 -1.79 -1.90 14.71
CA PRO A 41 -1.73 -2.83 13.57
C PRO A 41 -2.58 -2.36 12.38
N ALA A 42 -2.12 -2.64 11.16
CA ALA A 42 -2.78 -2.18 9.93
C ALA A 42 -4.19 -2.78 9.79
N ARG A 43 -5.15 -1.94 9.38
CA ARG A 43 -6.53 -2.31 9.09
C ARG A 43 -6.92 -1.81 7.71
N VAL A 44 -7.89 -2.49 7.09
CA VAL A 44 -8.48 -2.02 5.83
C VAL A 44 -9.24 -0.74 6.12
N VAL A 45 -8.81 0.35 5.51
CA VAL A 45 -9.45 1.66 5.66
C VAL A 45 -10.49 1.87 4.57
N LYS A 46 -10.21 1.39 3.35
CA LYS A 46 -11.10 1.51 2.19
C LYS A 46 -10.63 0.67 1.00
N GLU A 47 -11.50 0.52 0.01
CA GLU A 47 -11.13 0.04 -1.32
C GLU A 47 -10.41 1.13 -2.13
N VAL A 48 -9.66 0.72 -3.14
CA VAL A 48 -8.85 1.62 -3.98
C VAL A 48 -9.77 2.48 -4.85
N ASP A 49 -10.11 3.68 -4.36
CA ASP A 49 -10.79 4.73 -5.12
C ASP A 49 -9.85 5.44 -6.10
N GLY A 50 -10.40 6.23 -7.04
CA GLY A 50 -9.63 6.98 -8.05
C GLY A 50 -8.54 7.92 -7.49
N LYS A 51 -8.67 8.43 -6.26
CA LYS A 51 -7.59 9.20 -5.60
C LYS A 51 -6.35 8.36 -5.23
N THR A 52 -6.53 7.05 -5.08
CA THR A 52 -5.46 6.09 -4.78
C THR A 52 -4.72 5.67 -6.06
N GLU A 53 -5.43 5.67 -7.19
CA GLU A 53 -4.83 5.46 -8.52
C GLU A 53 -3.83 6.58 -8.86
N SER A 54 -4.15 7.84 -8.52
CA SER A 54 -3.23 8.98 -8.68
C SER A 54 -1.91 8.81 -7.92
N LYS A 55 -1.90 8.13 -6.76
CA LYS A 55 -0.66 7.85 -6.01
C LYS A 55 0.17 6.72 -6.63
N THR A 56 -0.47 5.84 -7.39
CA THR A 56 0.25 4.81 -8.17
C THR A 56 0.90 5.42 -9.41
N ALA A 57 0.37 6.53 -9.94
CA ALA A 57 0.98 7.26 -11.06
C ALA A 57 2.37 7.84 -10.72
N ILE A 58 2.63 8.20 -9.45
CA ILE A 58 3.95 8.65 -8.96
C ILE A 58 5.04 7.58 -9.24
N VAL A 59 4.66 6.29 -9.29
CA VAL A 59 5.59 5.20 -9.65
C VAL A 59 6.09 5.35 -11.10
N GLN A 60 5.27 5.85 -12.02
CA GLN A 60 5.69 6.11 -13.39
C GLN A 60 6.66 7.29 -13.45
N ASP A 61 6.41 8.34 -12.67
CA ASP A 61 7.29 9.51 -12.59
C ASP A 61 8.65 9.16 -12.00
N LEU A 62 8.68 8.38 -10.91
CA LEU A 62 9.93 7.90 -10.28
C LEU A 62 10.75 6.96 -11.18
N ARG A 63 10.11 6.28 -12.14
CA ARG A 63 10.82 5.42 -13.13
C ARG A 63 11.46 6.22 -14.27
N GLN A 64 11.05 7.47 -14.46
CA GLN A 64 11.55 8.34 -15.52
C GLN A 64 12.67 9.27 -15.06
N LEU A 65 12.84 9.45 -13.75
CA LEU A 65 14.02 10.10 -13.16
C LEU A 65 15.22 9.17 -13.33
N LYS A 66 16.05 9.47 -14.35
CA LYS A 66 17.39 8.91 -14.52
C LYS A 66 18.39 9.58 -13.59
#